data_AF-A0A967K3U7-F1
#
_entry.id   AF-A0A967K3U7-F1
#
_cell.length_a   1.000
_cell.length_b   1.000
_cell.length_c   1.000
_cell.angle_alpha   90.00
_cell.angle_beta   90.00
_cell.angle_gamma   90.00
#
_symmetry.space_group_name_H-M   'P 1'
#
loop_
_entity.id
_entity.type
_entity.pdbx_description
1 polymer ?
#
loop_
_entity_poly.entity_id
_entity_poly.type
_entity_poly.pdbx_seq_one_letter_code
_entity_poly.pdbx_strand_id
1 'polypeptide(L)'
;MTAEVSYVGRTSMEAEVNVTAENPVTGECVHTNTAYVLYVAMDDEGKPIEVPRLIAETEEEKERMLEGEKRQEYRLTQRRRIDSAGNHQKADRK
;
A
#
# COMPACT_ATOMS: atom_id res chain seq x y z
N MET A 1 -16.28 -8.21 0.23
CA MET A 1 -14.89 -7.71 0.31
C MET A 1 -14.33 -7.67 -1.10
N THR A 2 -13.73 -6.54 -1.48
CA THR A 2 -13.01 -6.39 -2.75
C THR A 2 -11.59 -5.91 -2.48
N ALA A 3 -10.67 -6.23 -3.39
CA ALA A 3 -9.28 -5.80 -3.32
C ALA A 3 -8.77 -5.49 -4.72
N GLU A 4 -8.19 -4.31 -4.91
CA GLU A 4 -7.72 -3.82 -6.20
C GLU A 4 -6.35 -3.17 -6.05
N VAL A 5 -5.49 -3.29 -7.06
CA VAL A 5 -4.17 -2.64 -7.04
C VAL A 5 -4.38 -1.15 -7.30
N SER A 6 -4.11 -0.33 -6.29
CA SER A 6 -4.27 1.13 -6.35
C SER A 6 -3.00 1.82 -6.84
N TYR A 7 -1.82 1.24 -6.62
CA TYR A 7 -0.55 1.85 -7.05
C TYR A 7 0.57 0.81 -7.17
N VAL A 8 1.49 1.04 -8.12
CA VAL A 8 2.68 0.20 -8.32
C VAL A 8 3.94 1.07 -8.32
N GLY A 9 4.87 0.74 -7.42
CA GLY A 9 6.23 1.29 -7.37
C GLY A 9 7.21 0.47 -8.22
N ARG A 10 8.51 0.52 -7.92
CA ARG A 10 9.51 -0.25 -8.68
C ARG A 10 9.38 -1.76 -8.44
N THR A 11 9.34 -2.17 -7.17
CA THR A 11 9.29 -3.58 -6.74
C THR A 11 8.12 -3.87 -5.81
N SER A 12 7.22 -2.89 -5.63
CA SER A 12 6.15 -2.94 -4.63
C SER A 12 4.79 -2.61 -5.24
N MET A 13 3.73 -3.17 -4.68
CA MET A 13 2.35 -2.92 -5.08
C MET A 13 1.53 -2.55 -3.85
N GLU A 14 0.68 -1.53 -3.97
CA GLU A 14 -0.36 -1.19 -3.00
C GLU A 14 -1.68 -1.79 -3.46
N ALA A 15 -2.35 -2.52 -2.57
CA ALA A 15 -3.73 -2.98 -2.76
C ALA A 15 -4.67 -2.19 -1.85
N GLU A 16 -5.67 -1.54 -2.43
CA GLU A 16 -6.82 -0.99 -1.73
C GLU A 16 -7.80 -2.13 -1.43
N VAL A 17 -8.16 -2.28 -0.17
CA VAL A 17 -9.05 -3.33 0.33
C VAL A 17 -10.30 -2.68 0.90
N ASN A 18 -11.44 -2.96 0.28
CA ASN A 18 -12.75 -2.47 0.71
C ASN A 18 -13.53 -3.60 1.38
N VAL A 19 -13.90 -3.36 2.64
CA VAL A 19 -14.63 -4.32 3.47
C VAL A 19 -16.03 -3.81 3.71
N THR A 20 -16.99 -4.71 3.55
CA THR A 20 -18.41 -4.48 3.78
C THR A 20 -18.92 -5.51 4.78
N ALA A 21 -19.79 -5.09 5.68
CA ALA A 21 -20.61 -5.97 6.50
C ALA A 21 -21.96 -6.17 5.80
N GLU A 22 -22.45 -7.41 5.78
CA GLU A 22 -23.73 -7.78 5.20
C GLU A 22 -24.65 -8.33 6.29
N ASN A 23 -25.90 -7.88 6.32
CA ASN A 23 -26.96 -8.54 7.08
C ASN A 23 -27.51 -9.71 6.25
N PRO A 24 -27.33 -10.98 6.67
CA PRO A 24 -27.70 -12.14 5.86
C PRO A 24 -29.22 -12.35 5.73
N VAL A 25 -30.04 -11.67 6.55
CA VAL A 25 -31.50 -11.77 6.51
C VAL A 25 -32.10 -10.72 5.57
N THR A 26 -31.58 -9.50 5.59
CA THR A 26 -32.11 -8.38 4.78
C THR A 26 -31.34 -8.16 3.48
N GLY A 27 -30.11 -8.66 3.38
CA GLY A 27 -29.18 -8.41 2.27
C GLY A 27 -28.55 -7.01 2.30
N GLU A 28 -28.82 -6.21 3.33
CA GLU A 28 -28.24 -4.87 3.44
C GLU A 28 -26.73 -4.94 3.65
N CYS A 29 -25.98 -4.20 2.83
CA CYS A 29 -24.52 -4.11 2.89
C CYS A 29 -24.10 -2.71 3.32
N VAL A 30 -23.20 -2.64 4.31
CA VAL A 30 -22.63 -1.39 4.82
C VAL A 30 -21.11 -1.43 4.70
N HIS A 31 -20.52 -0.39 4.14
CA HIS A 31 -19.06 -0.23 4.14
C HIS A 31 -18.54 -0.06 5.57
N THR A 32 -17.51 -0.81 5.95
CA THR A 32 -16.93 -0.76 7.30
C THR A 32 -15.55 -0.13 7.32
N ASN A 33 -14.68 -0.51 6.39
CA ASN A 33 -13.32 -0.03 6.34
C ASN A 33 -12.71 -0.10 4.94
N THR A 34 -11.85 0.86 4.66
CA THR A 34 -10.88 0.82 3.57
C THR A 34 -9.49 0.69 4.16
N ALA A 35 -8.68 -0.22 3.65
CA ALA A 35 -7.29 -0.40 4.05
C ALA A 35 -6.36 -0.38 2.82
N TYR A 36 -5.12 0.04 3.01
CA TYR A 36 -4.10 0.04 1.96
C TYR A 36 -2.95 -0.86 2.38
N VAL A 37 -2.78 -1.98 1.69
CA VAL A 37 -1.81 -3.02 2.03
C VAL A 37 -0.66 -2.98 1.03
N LEU A 38 0.57 -3.00 1.53
CA LEU A 38 1.76 -3.04 0.69
C LEU A 38 2.32 -4.45 0.55
N TYR A 39 2.64 -4.80 -0.68
CA TYR A 39 3.38 -6.00 -1.05
C TYR A 39 4.70 -5.62 -1.73
N VAL A 40 5.71 -6.47 -1.59
CA VAL A 40 6.99 -6.35 -2.30
C VAL A 40 7.22 -7.67 -3.03
N ALA A 41 7.44 -7.60 -4.35
CA ALA A 41 7.80 -8.78 -5.13
C ALA A 41 9.24 -9.17 -4.83
N MET A 42 9.48 -10.46 -4.60
CA MET A 42 10.78 -11.04 -4.27
C MET A 42 11.08 -12.15 -5.27
N ASP A 43 12.35 -12.31 -5.66
CA ASP A 43 12.83 -13.47 -6.39
C ASP A 43 13.06 -14.68 -5.46
N ASP A 44 13.49 -15.81 -6.04
CA ASP A 44 13.76 -17.05 -5.29
C ASP A 44 14.94 -16.92 -4.30
N GLU A 45 15.79 -15.90 -4.46
CA GLU A 45 16.89 -15.58 -3.54
C GLU A 45 16.46 -14.58 -2.44
N GLY A 46 15.19 -14.16 -2.43
CA GLY A 46 14.65 -13.20 -1.47
C GLY A 46 15.05 -11.74 -1.76
N LYS A 47 15.48 -11.41 -2.99
CA LYS A 47 15.79 -10.04 -3.40
C LYS A 47 14.56 -9.40 -4.07
N PRO A 48 14.31 -8.09 -3.84
CA PRO A 48 13.21 -7.41 -4.51
C PRO A 48 13.39 -7.39 -6.03
N ILE A 49 12.35 -7.77 -6.76
CA ILE A 49 12.31 -7.79 -8.24
C ILE A 49 11.31 -6.76 -8.77
N GLU A 50 11.56 -6.24 -9.98
CA GLU A 50 10.65 -5.28 -10.60
C GLU A 50 9.29 -5.88 -10.93
N VAL A 51 8.24 -5.08 -10.77
CA VAL A 51 6.86 -5.45 -11.07
C VAL A 51 6.33 -4.66 -12.27
N PRO A 52 5.40 -5.22 -13.07
CA PRO A 52 4.77 -4.50 -14.17
C PRO A 52 4.06 -3.22 -13.68
N ARG A 53 4.16 -2.13 -14.45
CA ARG A 53 3.49 -0.88 -14.10
C ARG A 53 1.97 -1.03 -14.17
N LEU A 54 1.27 -0.39 -13.24
CA LEU A 54 -0.17 -0.24 -13.31
C LEU A 54 -0.55 0.74 -14.43
N ILE A 55 -1.54 0.36 -15.23
CA ILE A 55 -2.14 1.22 -16.25
C ILE A 55 -3.53 1.59 -15.74
N ALA A 56 -3.77 2.88 -15.50
CA ALA A 56 -5.07 3.42 -15.16
C ALA A 56 -5.77 3.91 -16.43
N GLU A 57 -6.93 3.33 -16.74
CA GLU A 57 -7.68 3.60 -17.96
C GLU A 57 -8.72 4.70 -17.73
N THR A 58 -9.44 4.62 -16.60
CA THR A 58 -10.50 5.57 -16.24
C THR A 58 -9.95 6.75 -15.41
N GLU A 59 -10.69 7.86 -15.38
CA GLU A 59 -10.32 9.00 -14.53
C GLU A 59 -10.31 8.64 -13.04
N GLU A 60 -11.25 7.82 -12.59
CA GLU A 60 -11.31 7.33 -11.20
C GLU A 60 -10.06 6.49 -10.86
N GLU A 61 -9.63 5.60 -11.76
CA GLU A 61 -8.38 4.83 -11.57
C GLU A 61 -7.15 5.74 -11.54
N LYS A 62 -7.11 6.79 -12.37
CA LYS A 62 -6.00 7.75 -12.37
C LYS A 62 -5.93 8.52 -11.05
N GLU A 63 -7.07 8.98 -10.55
CA GLU A 63 -7.17 9.64 -9.25
C GLU A 63 -6.71 8.71 -8.12
N ARG A 64 -7.22 7.47 -8.10
CA ARG A 64 -6.84 6.42 -7.14
C ARG A 64 -5.32 6.14 -7.19
N MET A 65 -4.74 6.11 -8.38
CA MET A 65 -3.31 5.92 -8.58
C MET A 65 -2.48 7.09 -8.04
N LEU A 66 -2.91 8.33 -8.28
CA LEU A 66 -2.26 9.53 -7.73
C LEU A 66 -2.33 9.57 -6.20
N GLU A 67 -3.43 9.13 -5.60
CA GLU A 67 -3.53 9.01 -4.15
C GLU A 67 -2.61 7.92 -3.58
N GLY A 68 -2.51 6.77 -4.27
CA GLY A 68 -1.60 5.70 -3.90
C GLY A 68 -0.13 6.13 -3.96
N GLU A 69 0.24 6.96 -4.94
CA GLU A 69 1.56 7.57 -5.03
C GLU A 69 1.85 8.47 -3.82
N LYS A 70 0.91 9.36 -3.45
CA LYS A 70 1.05 10.23 -2.26
C LYS A 70 1.20 9.41 -0.98
N ARG A 71 0.43 8.32 -0.82
CA ARG A 71 0.58 7.41 0.33
C ARG A 71 1.96 6.76 0.34
N GLN A 72 2.51 6.41 -0.83
CA GLN A 72 3.86 5.85 -0.93
C GLN A 72 4.94 6.85 -0.52
N GLU A 73 4.86 8.10 -0.99
CA GLU A 73 5.79 9.16 -0.60
C GLU A 73 5.77 9.41 0.92
N TYR A 74 4.57 9.40 1.51
CA TYR A 74 4.40 9.50 2.95
C TYR A 74 5.09 8.34 3.68
N ARG A 75 4.87 7.09 3.26
CA ARG A 75 5.51 5.90 3.85
C ARG A 75 7.04 5.96 3.77
N LEU A 76 7.59 6.35 2.62
CA LEU A 76 9.04 6.49 2.44
C LEU A 76 9.61 7.59 3.37
N THR A 77 8.88 8.68 3.55
CA THR A 77 9.26 9.75 4.48
C THR A 77 9.25 9.28 5.92
N GLN A 78 8.20 8.56 6.35
CA GLN A 78 8.15 7.98 7.69
C GLN A 78 9.27 6.96 7.91
N ARG A 79 9.55 6.11 6.91
CA ARG A 79 10.62 5.12 6.99
C ARG A 79 11.98 5.78 7.20
N ARG A 80 12.30 6.81 6.40
CA ARG A 80 13.54 7.59 6.57
C ARG A 80 13.66 8.18 7.98
N ARG A 81 12.57 8.75 8.52
CA ARG A 81 12.55 9.31 9.88
C ARG A 81 12.86 8.24 10.94
N ILE A 82 12.23 7.08 10.83
CA ILE A 82 12.43 5.95 11.75
C ILE A 82 13.87 5.44 11.67
N ASP A 83 14.40 5.27 10.46
CA ASP A 83 15.78 4.80 10.25
C ASP A 83 16.80 5.82 10.81
N SER A 84 16.57 7.12 10.62
CA SER A 84 17.41 8.19 11.20
C SER A 84 17.34 8.23 12.74
N ALA A 85 16.16 8.05 13.33
CA ALA A 85 15.99 8.02 14.79
C ALA A 85 16.63 6.78 15.43
N GLY A 86 16.53 5.61 14.78
CA GLY A 86 17.16 4.37 15.22
C GLY A 86 18.70 4.42 15.20
N ASN A 87 19.29 5.20 14.29
CA ASN A 87 20.74 5.40 14.25
C ASN A 87 21.28 6.26 15.41
N HIS A 88 20.51 7.22 15.92
CA HIS A 88 20.94 8.07 17.04
C HIS A 88 21.03 7.29 18.36
N GLN A 89 20.08 6.38 18.64
CA GLN A 89 20.10 5.55 19.86
C GLN A 89 21.24 4.53 19.92
N LYS A 90 21.83 4.16 18.77
CA LYS A 90 23.01 3.28 18.72
C LYS A 90 24.33 4.01 18.96
N ALA A 91 24.37 5.33 18.72
CA ALA A 91 25.57 6.15 18.93
C ALA A 91 25.78 6.49 20.43
N ASP A 92 24.70 6.70 21.19
CA ASP A 92 24.77 7.05 22.62
C ASP A 92 25.02 5.85 23.57
N ARG A 93 25.13 4.62 23.03
CA ARG A 93 25.38 3.38 23.80
C ARG A 93 26.82 2.86 23.69
N LYS A 94 27.76 3.67 23.19
CA LYS A 94 29.17 3.32 23.07
C LYS A 94 30.04 4.30 23.84
#